data_AF-A0A3N5Z3W5-F1
#
_entry.id   AF-A0A3N5Z3W5-F1
#
_cell.length_a   1.000
_cell.length_b   1.000
_cell.length_c   1.000
_cell.angle_alpha   90.00
_cell.angle_beta   90.00
_cell.angle_gamma   90.00
#
_symmetry.space_group_name_H-M   'P 1'
#
loop_
_entity.id
_entity.type
_entity.pdbx_description
1 polymer ?
#
loop_
_entity_poly.entity_id
_entity_poly.type
_entity_poly.pdbx_seq_one_letter_code
_entity_poly.pdbx_strand_id
1 'polypeptide(L)'
;MPQVPYVYNGTLYDLTLNDSRYQANARYHDLPYGNVVETDFRVDNRTTREKTEFTICYSPASGAPHVVPVRIVYRPKWWLELEMLRPTRQP
;
A
#
# COMPACT_ATOMS: atom_id res chain seq x y z
N MET A 1 -11.48 -10.67 7.66
CA MET A 1 -10.17 -10.11 7.31
C MET A 1 -9.46 -9.70 8.59
N PRO A 2 -8.15 -9.91 8.73
CA PRO A 2 -7.43 -9.53 9.93
C PRO A 2 -7.46 -8.00 10.09
N GLN A 3 -7.67 -7.55 11.32
CA GLN A 3 -7.75 -6.14 11.70
C GLN A 3 -6.77 -5.88 12.84
N VAL A 4 -5.96 -4.83 12.72
CA VAL A 4 -4.94 -4.46 13.71
C VAL A 4 -5.26 -3.06 14.22
N PRO A 5 -5.57 -2.90 15.52
CA PRO A 5 -5.77 -1.59 16.10
C PRO A 5 -4.43 -0.87 16.29
N TYR A 6 -4.40 0.44 16.05
CA TYR A 6 -3.22 1.27 16.30
C TYR A 6 -3.60 2.70 16.71
N VAL A 7 -2.69 3.38 17.41
CA VAL A 7 -2.87 4.78 17.83
C VAL A 7 -1.98 5.66 16.98
N TYR A 8 -2.56 6.73 16.42
CA TYR A 8 -1.82 7.78 15.73
C TYR A 8 -2.35 9.14 16.16
N ASN A 9 -1.45 10.03 16.59
CA ASN A 9 -1.80 11.37 17.10
C ASN A 9 -2.94 11.34 18.15
N GLY A 10 -2.84 10.42 19.13
CA GLY A 10 -3.84 10.25 20.19
C GLY A 10 -5.20 9.71 19.75
N THR A 11 -5.38 9.39 18.46
CA THR A 11 -6.62 8.84 17.91
C THR A 11 -6.47 7.35 17.63
N LEU A 12 -7.49 6.56 17.95
CA LEU A 12 -7.51 5.11 17.74
C LEU A 12 -8.04 4.78 16.34
N TYR A 13 -7.32 3.93 15.63
CA TYR A 13 -7.63 3.48 14.28
C TYR A 13 -7.63 1.97 14.20
N ASP A 14 -8.30 1.46 13.17
CA ASP A 14 -8.23 0.06 12.75
C ASP A 14 -7.64 -0.03 11.36
N LEU A 15 -6.55 -0.78 11.22
CA LEU A 15 -6.02 -1.16 9.91
C LEU A 15 -6.59 -2.53 9.53
N THR A 16 -7.22 -2.61 8.37
CA THR A 16 -7.75 -3.84 7.78
C THR A 16 -7.00 -4.14 6.48
N LEU A 17 -6.55 -5.38 6.31
CA LEU A 17 -6.11 -5.89 5.01
C LEU A 17 -7.33 -6.39 4.24
N ASN A 18 -7.65 -5.73 3.13
CA ASN A 18 -8.81 -6.07 2.29
C ASN A 18 -8.46 -7.15 1.26
N ASP A 19 -7.37 -7.00 0.54
CA ASP A 19 -6.92 -7.98 -0.45
C ASP A 19 -5.40 -7.99 -0.54
N SER A 20 -4.84 -9.11 -0.98
CA SER A 20 -3.41 -9.23 -1.24
C SER A 20 -3.14 -10.19 -2.39
N ARG A 21 -2.44 -9.69 -3.41
CA ARG A 21 -2.18 -10.38 -4.67
C ARG A 21 -0.70 -10.37 -5.00
N TYR A 22 -0.14 -11.55 -5.24
CA TYR A 22 1.18 -11.69 -5.84
C TYR A 22 1.14 -11.43 -7.36
N GLN A 23 2.12 -10.68 -7.86
CA GLN A 23 2.33 -10.41 -9.27
C GLN A 23 3.78 -10.71 -9.64
N ALA A 24 3.99 -11.75 -10.45
CA ALA A 24 5.33 -12.13 -10.91
C ALA A 24 5.94 -11.04 -11.80
N ASN A 25 5.12 -10.39 -12.63
CA ASN A 25 5.50 -9.28 -13.49
C ASN A 25 4.45 -8.20 -13.36
N ALA A 26 4.84 -7.03 -12.84
CA ALA A 26 4.00 -5.85 -12.78
C ALA A 26 4.63 -4.73 -13.59
N ARG A 27 3.79 -3.87 -14.15
CA ARG A 27 4.22 -2.66 -14.83
C ARG A 27 3.41 -1.50 -14.27
N TYR A 28 4.10 -0.50 -13.73
CA TYR A 28 3.47 0.72 -13.24
C TYR A 28 4.02 1.86 -14.07
N HIS A 29 3.13 2.51 -14.82
CA HIS A 29 3.51 3.36 -15.95
C HIS A 29 4.44 2.58 -16.89
N ASP A 30 5.64 3.08 -17.16
CA ASP A 30 6.62 2.42 -18.02
C ASP A 30 7.70 1.65 -17.26
N LEU A 31 7.65 1.65 -15.92
CA LEU A 31 8.65 1.00 -15.07
C LEU A 31 8.26 -0.47 -14.82
N PRO A 32 9.10 -1.44 -15.21
CA PRO A 32 8.88 -2.85 -14.93
C PRO A 32 9.28 -3.18 -13.48
N TYR A 33 8.48 -4.01 -12.83
CA TYR A 33 8.77 -4.57 -11.52
C TYR A 33 8.54 -6.08 -11.55
N GLY A 34 9.56 -6.85 -11.16
CA GLY A 34 9.45 -8.29 -10.96
C GLY A 34 9.09 -8.61 -9.51
N ASN A 35 8.32 -9.68 -9.33
CA ASN A 35 7.98 -10.27 -8.03
C ASN A 35 7.51 -9.21 -7.03
N VAL A 36 6.28 -8.74 -7.17
CA VAL A 36 5.67 -7.79 -6.23
C VAL A 36 4.42 -8.36 -5.61
N VAL A 37 4.07 -7.88 -4.43
CA VAL A 37 2.78 -8.11 -3.79
C VAL A 37 2.06 -6.78 -3.75
N GLU A 38 0.86 -6.74 -4.32
CA GLU A 38 -0.08 -5.63 -4.22
C GLU A 38 -1.03 -5.94 -3.07
N THR A 39 -1.23 -4.99 -2.17
CA THR A 39 -2.10 -5.18 -1.00
C THR A 39 -2.97 -3.96 -0.81
N ASP A 40 -4.26 -4.21 -0.70
CA ASP A 40 -5.28 -3.21 -0.46
C ASP A 40 -5.57 -3.13 1.03
N PHE A 41 -5.51 -1.90 1.54
CA PHE A 41 -5.73 -1.61 2.95
C PHE A 41 -6.89 -0.64 3.12
N ARG A 42 -7.55 -0.77 4.27
CA ARG A 42 -8.48 0.23 4.79
C ARG A 42 -8.08 0.61 6.20
N VAL A 43 -8.05 1.91 6.46
CA VAL A 43 -7.94 2.49 7.80
C VAL A 43 -9.29 3.07 8.18
N ASP A 44 -9.84 2.61 9.30
CA ASP A 44 -11.04 3.16 9.91
C ASP A 44 -10.64 3.98 11.15
N ASN A 45 -10.95 5.28 11.15
CA ASN A 45 -10.79 6.13 12.33
C ASN A 45 -11.95 5.84 13.31
N ARG A 46 -11.67 5.33 14.51
CA ARG A 46 -12.73 4.96 15.45
C ARG A 46 -13.48 6.16 16.03
N THR A 47 -12.85 7.34 16.05
CA THR A 47 -13.43 8.57 16.59
C THR A 47 -14.34 9.24 15.56
N THR A 48 -13.86 9.45 14.33
CA THR A 48 -14.62 10.18 13.29
C THR A 48 -15.45 9.26 12.39
N ARG A 49 -15.19 7.94 12.44
CA ARG A 49 -15.71 6.92 11.49
C ARG A 49 -15.29 7.15 10.04
N GLU A 50 -14.31 8.02 9.82
CA GLU A 50 -13.73 8.22 8.50
C GLU A 50 -12.99 6.96 8.04
N LYS A 51 -13.11 6.67 6.74
CA LYS A 51 -12.49 5.52 6.10
C LYS A 51 -11.49 6.00 5.06
N THR A 52 -10.29 5.44 5.11
CA THR A 52 -9.20 5.74 4.18
C THR A 52 -8.77 4.44 3.53
N GLU A 53 -8.89 4.36 2.21
CA GLU A 53 -8.48 3.19 1.43
C GLU A 53 -7.23 3.54 0.62
N PHE A 54 -6.26 2.63 0.61
CA PHE A 54 -5.02 2.80 -0.13
C PHE A 54 -4.44 1.44 -0.52
N THR A 55 -3.63 1.44 -1.58
CA THR A 55 -2.95 0.25 -2.08
C THR A 55 -1.45 0.45 -1.91
N ILE A 56 -0.76 -0.57 -1.40
CA ILE A 56 0.71 -0.63 -1.39
C ILE A 56 1.14 -1.81 -2.23
N CYS A 57 2.00 -1.56 -3.21
CA CYS A 57 2.75 -2.61 -3.88
C CYS A 57 4.17 -2.61 -3.35
N TYR A 58 4.67 -3.78 -2.96
CA TYR A 58 6.02 -3.95 -2.43
C TYR A 58 6.69 -5.18 -3.03
N SER A 59 8.00 -5.11 -3.21
CA SER A 59 8.77 -6.30 -3.58
C SER A 59 9.07 -7.10 -2.31
N PRO A 60 8.71 -8.40 -2.23
CA PRO A 60 9.24 -9.28 -1.20
C PRO A 60 10.74 -9.35 -1.44
N ALA A 61 11.51 -8.72 -0.57
CA ALA A 61 12.94 -8.62 -0.75
C ALA A 61 13.57 -10.01 -0.83
N SER A 62 14.11 -10.38 -2.00
CA SER A 62 15.11 -11.45 -2.06
C SER A 62 16.42 -10.89 -1.49
N GLY A 63 16.61 -11.03 -0.18
CA GLY A 63 17.87 -10.69 0.49
C GLY A 63 18.04 -9.25 1.00
N ALA A 64 17.02 -8.39 0.92
CA ALA A 64 17.04 -7.10 1.63
C ALA A 64 16.33 -7.25 2.99
N PRO A 65 16.84 -6.60 4.07
CA PRO A 65 16.30 -6.75 5.42
C PRO A 65 14.88 -6.18 5.60
N HIS A 66 14.35 -5.46 4.60
CA HIS A 66 13.08 -4.75 4.69
C HIS A 66 12.25 -4.93 3.43
N VAL A 67 10.94 -5.07 3.61
CA VAL A 67 9.95 -4.95 2.53
C VAL A 67 9.99 -3.51 2.01
N VAL A 68 10.22 -3.35 0.70
CA VAL A 68 10.46 -2.02 0.14
C VAL A 68 9.28 -1.62 -0.77
N PRO A 69 8.43 -0.63 -0.40
CA PRO A 69 7.27 -0.22 -1.20
C PRO A 69 7.68 0.31 -2.56
N VAL A 70 7.24 -0.29 -3.65
CA VAL A 70 7.55 0.17 -5.02
C VAL A 70 6.48 1.11 -5.57
N ARG A 71 5.26 1.01 -5.05
CA ARG A 71 4.12 1.85 -5.42
C ARG A 71 3.21 2.05 -4.23
N ILE A 72 2.71 3.27 -4.04
CA ILE A 72 1.63 3.57 -3.09
C ILE A 72 0.59 4.38 -3.84
N VAL A 73 -0.67 3.97 -3.77
CA VAL A 73 -1.81 4.66 -4.37
C VAL A 73 -2.80 5.03 -3.28
N TYR A 74 -3.20 6.30 -3.25
CA TYR A 74 -4.21 6.80 -2.33
C TYR A 74 -5.23 7.68 -3.08
N ARG A 75 -6.52 7.42 -2.85
CA ARG A 75 -7.63 8.16 -3.47
C ARG A 75 -8.52 8.83 -2.42
N PRO A 76 -8.11 9.99 -1.88
CA PRO A 76 -8.90 10.70 -0.86
C PRO A 76 -10.27 11.17 -1.36
N LYS A 77 -10.42 11.40 -2.67
CA LYS A 77 -11.64 11.89 -3.33
C LYS A 77 -11.77 11.23 -4.71
N TRP A 78 -12.98 11.20 -5.25
CA TRP A 78 -13.25 10.63 -6.57
C TRP A 78 -12.47 11.30 -7.72
N TRP A 79 -12.09 12.57 -7.55
CA TRP A 79 -11.37 13.38 -8.53
C TRP A 79 -9.85 13.44 -8.28
N LEU A 80 -9.33 12.85 -7.19
CA LEU A 80 -7.93 12.95 -6.81
C LEU A 80 -7.33 11.57 -6.52
N GLU A 81 -6.30 11.23 -7.29
CA GLU A 81 -5.40 10.10 -7.04
C GLU A 81 -4.00 10.64 -6.77
N LEU A 82 -3.39 10.15 -5.69
CA LEU A 82 -2.01 10.39 -5.35
C LEU A 82 -1.25 9.08 -5.50
N GLU A 83 -0.21 9.12 -6.33
CA GLU A 83 0.63 7.96 -6.61
C GLU A 83 2.10 8.29 -6.33
N MET A 84 2.75 7.40 -5.58
CA MET A 84 4.19 7.45 -5.34
C MET A 84 4.83 6.19 -5.89
N LEU A 85 5.85 6.36 -6.72
CA LEU A 85 6.59 5.26 -7.33
C LEU A 85 8.05 5.32 -6.92
N ARG A 86 8.64 4.17 -6.63
CA ARG A 86 10.10 4.05 -6.52
C ARG A 86 10.68 3.89 -7.93
N PRO A 87 11.58 4.77 -8.38
CA PRO A 87 12.33 4.54 -9.61
C PRO A 87 13.15 3.26 -9.48
N THR A 88 13.01 2.35 -10.45
CA THR A 88 13.94 1.21 -10.56
C THR A 88 15.28 1.75 -11.03
N ARG A 89 16.37 1.48 -10.29
CA ARG A 89 17.71 1.68 -10.84
C ARG A 89 17.84 0.76 -12.04
N GLN A 90 17.95 1.33 -13.24
CA GLN A 90 18.48 0.57 -14.39
C GLN A 90 19.91 0.14 -14.04
N PRO A 91 20.30 -1.11 -14.35
CA PRO A 91 21.68 -1.55 -14.27
C PRO A 91 22.59 -0.74 -15.21
#